data_AF-A0A0J6CVE1-F1
#
_entry.id   AF-A0A0J6CVE1-F1
#
_cell.length_a   1.000
_cell.length_b   1.000
_cell.length_c   1.000
_cell.angle_alpha   90.00
_cell.angle_beta   90.00
_cell.angle_gamma   90.00
#
_symmetry.space_group_name_H-M   'P 1'
#
loop_
_entity.id
_entity.type
_entity.pdbx_description
1 polymer ?
#
loop_
_entity_poly.entity_id
_entity_poly.type
_entity_poly.pdbx_seq_one_letter_code
_entity_poly.pdbx_strand_id
1 'polypeptide(L)'
;MTQSYQFDTLSLHGGQSPDPTTGSRAVPIYQTSSYVFHDSEHAERLFSLDEPGNIYSRIGNPTVDVFEKRMALLEEGVAAVATSSGQAAIALSIMNIASAGDEIVAASNLYGGTYNLFAVTLPRYGINVTFVDPTDPENFRDAITDKTKAVFAEIIGNPSLSVLHVEKVSDIAHEAGVPLIVDNTFATPYACKPLTLGADIVVHSATKWIGGHGTSIGGVVIDGGRFNWNSSKYPAFIEPDESYNGIRYAIDFATLAFSTKLRVQLLRDFGSCLSPFNAFLLLQGLETLHLRAEKHNQNALKLAEYLQNHPAVEWVSYPGLPSHPSHQDALEILSNGFGAVVNFGIKGGKSAGRELIDNVSLWSHLANVGDAKSLIIHPASTTHQQLKKEQLERAGVKEELIRLSVGVEGSDDLIFDLDQALRKATGLENDSRIVINDEGEIRWALQSPYVKESIDGKESQRQKTLAVVGLSGNEARPSHRLARKMQRLGYKIIPVNPKAHTILGEKAYPDLRSIPNQIDVVQVFRSPEAAIEVAKEAAEVKPRLFWLQEGVVSEKAAQIAADAGLQVVHNRCTYKEAQRLRGTISTYACEI
;
A
#
# COMPACT_ATOMS: atom_id res chain seq x y z
N MET A 1 38.56 5.67 7.35
CA MET A 1 37.14 5.53 6.99
C MET A 1 36.61 6.92 6.73
N THR A 2 36.23 7.24 5.50
CA THR A 2 35.55 8.50 5.18
C THR A 2 34.12 8.40 5.72
N GLN A 3 33.79 9.23 6.70
CA GLN A 3 32.43 9.30 7.25
C GLN A 3 31.53 10.02 6.24
N SER A 4 30.51 9.32 5.74
CA SER A 4 29.36 9.91 5.04
C SER A 4 28.28 10.29 6.05
N TYR A 5 27.34 11.16 5.66
CA TYR A 5 26.14 11.42 6.44
C TYR A 5 25.27 10.15 6.55
N GLN A 6 24.50 10.07 7.64
CA GLN A 6 23.59 8.95 7.91
C GLN A 6 22.35 8.97 7.00
N PHE A 7 21.64 7.83 6.92
CA PHE A 7 20.48 7.64 6.04
C PHE A 7 19.40 8.70 6.24
N ASP A 8 19.04 8.98 7.49
CA ASP A 8 18.04 9.98 7.85
C ASP A 8 18.40 11.36 7.26
N THR A 9 19.64 11.80 7.43
CA THR A 9 20.16 13.07 6.91
C THR A 9 20.17 13.08 5.38
N LEU A 10 20.61 12.00 4.74
CA LEU A 10 20.60 11.86 3.28
C LEU A 10 19.18 11.85 2.70
N SER A 11 18.20 11.28 3.41
CA SER A 11 16.81 11.24 2.97
C SER A 11 16.15 12.65 2.93
N LEU A 12 16.68 13.60 3.71
CA LEU A 12 16.23 15.00 3.72
C LEU A 12 17.05 15.91 2.79
N HIS A 13 18.34 15.64 2.61
CA HIS A 13 19.27 16.59 1.96
C HIS A 13 19.98 16.06 0.73
N GLY A 14 19.99 14.75 0.52
CA GLY A 14 20.64 14.12 -0.63
C GLY A 14 20.13 14.68 -1.95
N GLY A 15 21.06 14.99 -2.85
CA GLY A 15 20.77 15.46 -4.21
C GLY A 15 20.25 16.89 -4.31
N GLN A 16 20.22 17.67 -3.22
CA GLN A 16 19.63 19.01 -3.21
C GLN A 16 20.52 20.07 -2.52
N SER A 17 20.56 21.26 -3.12
CA SER A 17 20.97 22.51 -2.46
C SER A 17 19.80 23.51 -2.51
N PRO A 18 19.74 24.54 -1.63
CA PRO A 18 18.77 25.62 -1.77
C PRO A 18 18.81 26.21 -3.18
N ASP A 19 17.63 26.56 -3.72
CA ASP A 19 17.53 27.12 -5.07
C ASP A 19 18.39 28.39 -5.19
N PRO A 20 19.37 28.46 -6.11
CA PRO A 20 20.31 29.57 -6.16
C PRO A 20 19.67 30.89 -6.62
N THR A 21 18.50 30.85 -7.26
CA THR A 21 17.80 32.05 -7.75
C THR A 21 16.94 32.70 -6.66
N THR A 22 16.23 31.90 -5.86
CA THR A 22 15.23 32.38 -4.90
C THR A 22 15.58 32.11 -3.44
N GLY A 23 16.54 31.22 -3.18
CA GLY A 23 16.86 30.71 -1.85
C GLY A 23 15.84 29.69 -1.32
N SER A 24 14.91 29.19 -2.15
CA SER A 24 13.92 28.20 -1.72
C SER A 24 14.59 26.97 -1.10
N ARG A 25 14.19 26.63 0.14
CA ARG A 25 14.68 25.42 0.81
C ARG A 25 13.97 24.16 0.34
N ALA A 26 12.67 24.24 0.07
CA ALA A 26 11.93 23.15 -0.54
C ALA A 26 12.31 23.04 -2.03
N VAL A 27 12.30 21.82 -2.56
CA VAL A 27 12.53 21.57 -3.99
C VAL A 27 11.41 22.24 -4.79
N PRO A 28 11.73 23.18 -5.71
CA PRO A 28 10.72 23.74 -6.59
C PRO A 28 10.13 22.69 -7.53
N ILE A 29 8.85 22.84 -7.89
CA ILE A 29 8.20 22.00 -8.90
C ILE A 29 8.40 22.64 -10.26
N TYR A 30 9.29 22.08 -11.08
CA TYR A 30 9.50 22.49 -12.46
C TYR A 30 8.46 21.83 -13.37
N GLN A 31 7.20 22.29 -13.27
CA GLN A 31 6.09 21.84 -14.13
C GLN A 31 6.19 22.45 -15.54
N THR A 32 7.25 22.10 -16.27
CA THR A 32 7.53 22.55 -17.64
C THR A 32 7.81 21.36 -18.53
N SER A 33 7.64 21.51 -19.84
CA SER A 33 8.08 20.52 -20.83
C SER A 33 9.49 20.80 -21.36
N SER A 34 9.87 22.06 -21.50
CA SER A 34 11.05 22.50 -22.24
C SER A 34 11.87 23.53 -21.46
N TYR A 35 13.14 23.67 -21.85
CA TYR A 35 14.09 24.63 -21.27
C TYR A 35 14.69 25.50 -22.39
N VAL A 36 14.98 26.76 -22.05
CA VAL A 36 15.57 27.72 -23.00
C VAL A 36 17.08 27.47 -23.08
N PHE A 37 17.62 27.38 -24.31
CA PHE A 37 19.06 27.36 -24.54
C PHE A 37 19.62 28.78 -24.51
N HIS A 38 20.84 28.96 -24.00
CA HIS A 38 21.54 30.25 -24.04
C HIS A 38 21.81 30.72 -25.47
N ASP A 39 22.29 29.80 -26.32
CA ASP A 39 22.58 30.01 -27.73
C ASP A 39 22.60 28.64 -28.47
N SER A 40 22.88 28.65 -29.77
CA SER A 40 22.92 27.44 -30.60
C SER A 40 24.07 26.48 -30.25
N GLU A 41 25.20 27.00 -29.77
CA GLU A 41 26.37 26.19 -29.41
C GLU A 41 26.11 25.43 -28.11
N HIS A 42 25.48 26.07 -27.13
CA HIS A 42 24.98 25.42 -25.92
C HIS A 42 23.97 24.32 -26.27
N ALA A 43 23.05 24.56 -27.20
CA ALA A 43 22.13 23.52 -27.64
C ALA A 43 22.88 22.30 -28.24
N GLU A 44 23.84 22.53 -29.13
CA GLU A 44 24.66 21.47 -29.74
C GLU A 44 25.37 20.62 -28.68
N ARG A 45 26.06 21.25 -27.71
CA ARG A 45 26.76 20.55 -26.63
C ARG A 45 25.85 19.73 -25.72
N LEU A 46 24.61 20.19 -25.48
CA LEU A 46 23.63 19.41 -24.74
C LEU A 46 23.17 18.16 -25.50
N PHE A 47 22.91 18.29 -26.81
CA PHE A 47 22.46 17.17 -27.64
C PHE A 47 23.57 16.16 -27.97
N SER A 48 24.85 16.57 -27.91
CA SER A 48 25.99 15.66 -28.02
C SER A 48 26.40 15.01 -26.70
N LEU A 49 25.79 15.41 -25.57
CA LEU A 49 26.18 15.05 -24.20
C LEU A 49 27.58 15.53 -23.79
N ASP A 50 28.14 16.52 -24.50
CA ASP A 50 29.39 17.18 -24.11
C ASP A 50 29.20 18.08 -22.88
N GLU A 51 28.00 18.61 -22.69
CA GLU A 51 27.62 19.44 -21.56
C GLU A 51 26.39 18.84 -20.84
N PRO A 52 26.40 18.68 -19.50
CA PRO A 52 25.21 18.28 -18.77
C PRO A 52 24.22 19.44 -18.67
N GLY A 53 22.93 19.17 -18.91
CA GLY A 53 21.91 20.18 -18.75
C GLY A 53 20.50 19.68 -19.10
N ASN A 54 19.55 20.60 -19.07
CA ASN A 54 18.15 20.29 -19.34
C ASN A 54 17.77 20.68 -20.77
N ILE A 55 17.20 19.74 -21.50
CA ILE A 55 16.69 19.93 -22.87
C ILE A 55 15.17 19.89 -22.85
N TYR A 56 14.63 18.77 -22.38
CA TYR A 56 13.20 18.47 -22.37
C TYR A 56 12.87 17.52 -21.22
N SER A 57 11.75 17.75 -20.52
CA SER A 57 11.37 17.02 -19.29
C SER A 57 11.18 15.51 -19.47
N ARG A 58 10.98 15.03 -20.70
CA ARG A 58 10.91 13.59 -21.01
C ARG A 58 12.21 12.85 -20.65
N ILE A 59 13.37 13.53 -20.73
CA ILE A 59 14.69 12.91 -20.47
C ILE A 59 15.41 13.49 -19.25
N GLY A 60 15.05 14.69 -18.81
CA GLY A 60 15.63 15.33 -17.63
C GLY A 60 14.80 16.52 -17.17
N ASN A 61 14.53 16.59 -15.86
CA ASN A 61 13.79 17.66 -15.21
C ASN A 61 14.40 17.92 -13.81
N PRO A 62 14.66 19.17 -13.39
CA PRO A 62 15.34 19.44 -12.12
C PRO A 62 14.63 18.89 -10.86
N THR A 63 13.29 18.85 -10.83
CA THR A 63 12.57 18.24 -9.69
C THR A 63 12.79 16.72 -9.66
N VAL A 64 12.80 16.09 -10.83
CA VAL A 64 13.04 14.64 -10.99
C VAL A 64 14.51 14.31 -10.69
N ASP A 65 15.45 15.16 -11.10
CA ASP A 65 16.89 14.99 -10.85
C ASP A 65 17.22 14.95 -9.36
N VAL A 66 16.58 15.80 -8.54
CA VAL A 66 16.75 15.73 -7.07
C VAL A 66 16.28 14.38 -6.53
N PHE A 67 15.14 13.87 -7.02
CA PHE A 67 14.64 12.55 -6.62
C PHE A 67 15.59 11.42 -7.06
N GLU A 68 16.07 11.44 -8.29
CA GLU A 68 17.04 10.47 -8.83
C GLU A 68 18.34 10.47 -8.02
N LYS A 69 18.96 11.65 -7.82
CA LYS A 69 20.20 11.79 -7.04
C LYS A 69 20.03 11.31 -5.61
N ARG A 70 18.90 11.63 -4.96
CA ARG A 70 18.61 11.18 -3.61
C ARG A 70 18.49 9.65 -3.55
N MET A 71 17.77 9.04 -4.48
CA MET A 71 17.66 7.59 -4.55
C MET A 71 19.00 6.91 -4.80
N ALA A 72 19.83 7.44 -5.70
CA ALA A 72 21.18 6.94 -5.93
C ALA A 72 22.03 6.98 -4.64
N LEU A 73 22.00 8.11 -3.91
CA LEU A 73 22.71 8.23 -2.63
C LEU A 73 22.21 7.25 -1.56
N LEU A 74 20.89 7.04 -1.46
CA LEU A 74 20.30 6.14 -0.45
C LEU A 74 20.60 4.67 -0.74
N GLU A 75 20.72 4.27 -2.01
CA GLU A 75 21.12 2.92 -2.43
C GLU A 75 22.64 2.72 -2.55
N GLU A 76 23.45 3.77 -2.39
CA GLU A 76 24.89 3.77 -2.67
C GLU A 76 25.24 3.43 -4.13
N GLY A 77 24.40 3.92 -5.06
CA GLY A 77 24.64 3.89 -6.49
C GLY A 77 25.31 5.16 -7.03
N VAL A 78 25.75 5.10 -8.29
CA VAL A 78 26.41 6.23 -8.97
C VAL A 78 25.42 7.16 -9.67
N ALA A 79 24.26 6.64 -10.08
CA ALA A 79 23.22 7.39 -10.77
C ALA A 79 21.86 6.69 -10.67
N ALA A 80 20.79 7.42 -10.93
CA ALA A 80 19.46 6.84 -11.06
C ALA A 80 18.68 7.45 -12.24
N VAL A 81 17.71 6.71 -12.74
CA VAL A 81 16.77 7.13 -13.79
C VAL A 81 15.35 6.83 -13.33
N ALA A 82 14.56 7.88 -13.14
CA ALA A 82 13.16 7.78 -12.71
C ALA A 82 12.25 7.55 -13.91
N THR A 83 11.21 6.74 -13.70
CA THR A 83 10.24 6.35 -14.72
C THR A 83 8.81 6.53 -14.21
N SER A 84 7.84 6.46 -15.11
CA SER A 84 6.43 6.68 -14.81
C SER A 84 5.82 5.63 -13.87
N SER A 85 6.46 4.47 -13.69
CA SER A 85 6.02 3.40 -12.77
C SER A 85 7.13 2.38 -12.50
N GLY A 86 7.01 1.59 -11.43
CA GLY A 86 7.94 0.48 -11.18
C GLY A 86 7.99 -0.55 -12.32
N GLN A 87 6.86 -0.80 -13.00
CA GLN A 87 6.83 -1.69 -14.17
C GLN A 87 7.63 -1.13 -15.35
N ALA A 88 7.58 0.20 -15.57
CA ALA A 88 8.44 0.84 -16.56
C ALA A 88 9.91 0.73 -16.17
N ALA A 89 10.25 0.94 -14.90
CA ALA A 89 11.63 0.77 -14.41
C ALA A 89 12.17 -0.65 -14.67
N ILE A 90 11.39 -1.69 -14.37
CA ILE A 90 11.78 -3.08 -14.62
C ILE A 90 11.92 -3.35 -16.13
N ALA A 91 10.88 -3.02 -16.91
CA ALA A 91 10.87 -3.29 -18.35
C ALA A 91 12.05 -2.62 -19.06
N LEU A 92 12.30 -1.34 -18.78
CA LEU A 92 13.39 -0.61 -19.39
C LEU A 92 14.76 -1.11 -18.90
N SER A 93 14.89 -1.59 -17.65
CA SER A 93 16.15 -2.18 -17.19
C SER A 93 16.53 -3.42 -17.98
N ILE A 94 15.57 -4.29 -18.29
CA ILE A 94 15.80 -5.48 -19.11
C ILE A 94 16.05 -5.10 -20.57
N MET A 95 15.21 -4.25 -21.16
CA MET A 95 15.36 -3.82 -22.55
C MET A 95 16.65 -3.00 -22.79
N ASN A 96 17.26 -2.44 -21.74
CA ASN A 96 18.53 -1.72 -21.87
C ASN A 96 19.70 -2.65 -22.20
N ILE A 97 19.59 -3.94 -21.86
CA ILE A 97 20.69 -4.91 -21.90
C ILE A 97 20.39 -6.16 -22.76
N ALA A 98 19.12 -6.45 -23.02
CA ALA A 98 18.67 -7.61 -23.78
C ALA A 98 17.90 -7.18 -25.04
N SER A 99 18.13 -7.90 -26.13
CA SER A 99 17.47 -7.72 -27.44
C SER A 99 16.78 -9.01 -27.89
N ALA A 100 16.10 -8.97 -29.05
CA ALA A 100 15.47 -10.16 -29.61
C ALA A 100 16.50 -11.28 -29.84
N GLY A 101 16.22 -12.47 -29.31
CA GLY A 101 17.10 -13.64 -29.34
C GLY A 101 17.87 -13.87 -28.04
N ASP A 102 17.92 -12.87 -27.15
CA ASP A 102 18.56 -12.97 -25.84
C ASP A 102 17.64 -13.60 -24.79
N GLU A 103 18.25 -14.00 -23.67
CA GLU A 103 17.59 -14.63 -22.53
C GLU A 103 17.88 -13.86 -21.24
N ILE A 104 16.97 -13.91 -20.27
CA ILE A 104 17.25 -13.60 -18.86
C ILE A 104 16.83 -14.76 -17.96
N VAL A 105 17.52 -14.93 -16.85
CA VAL A 105 17.13 -15.86 -15.79
C VAL A 105 16.48 -15.06 -14.67
N ALA A 106 15.29 -15.45 -14.23
CA ALA A 106 14.55 -14.74 -13.20
C ALA A 106 14.10 -15.66 -12.08
N ALA A 107 14.08 -15.16 -10.85
CA ALA A 107 13.40 -15.83 -9.77
C ALA A 107 11.91 -16.05 -10.11
N SER A 108 11.30 -17.11 -9.61
CA SER A 108 9.88 -17.46 -9.88
C SER A 108 8.89 -16.77 -8.94
N ASN A 109 9.33 -16.36 -7.75
CA ASN A 109 8.57 -15.73 -6.67
C ASN A 109 8.46 -14.19 -6.82
N LEU A 110 8.10 -13.72 -8.02
CA LEU A 110 8.03 -12.29 -8.32
C LEU A 110 6.63 -11.72 -8.10
N TYR A 111 6.55 -10.40 -7.95
CA TYR A 111 5.31 -9.67 -8.13
C TYR A 111 4.60 -10.11 -9.43
N GLY A 112 3.32 -10.48 -9.32
CA GLY A 112 2.56 -11.06 -10.44
C GLY A 112 2.55 -10.19 -11.71
N GLY A 113 2.66 -8.86 -11.60
CA GLY A 113 2.80 -7.99 -12.76
C GLY A 113 4.16 -8.17 -13.46
N THR A 114 5.24 -8.28 -12.70
CA THR A 114 6.60 -8.56 -13.21
C THR A 114 6.67 -9.97 -13.80
N TYR A 115 6.10 -10.97 -13.12
CA TYR A 115 6.01 -12.32 -13.67
C TYR A 115 5.29 -12.31 -15.02
N ASN A 116 4.15 -11.62 -15.14
CA ASN A 116 3.42 -11.53 -16.40
C ASN A 116 4.19 -10.75 -17.49
N LEU A 117 4.88 -9.67 -17.13
CA LEU A 117 5.77 -8.94 -18.03
C LEU A 117 6.81 -9.89 -18.63
N PHE A 118 7.43 -10.73 -17.79
CA PHE A 118 8.49 -11.66 -18.19
C PHE A 118 7.96 -12.88 -18.95
N ALA A 119 6.84 -13.46 -18.52
CA ALA A 119 6.30 -14.68 -19.13
C ALA A 119 5.53 -14.43 -20.43
N VAL A 120 4.95 -13.23 -20.60
CA VAL A 120 4.01 -12.95 -21.70
C VAL A 120 4.45 -11.79 -22.58
N THR A 121 4.89 -10.69 -21.99
CA THR A 121 5.16 -9.46 -22.75
C THR A 121 6.55 -9.46 -23.38
N LEU A 122 7.62 -9.71 -22.62
CA LEU A 122 8.99 -9.73 -23.14
C LEU A 122 9.24 -10.77 -24.25
N PRO A 123 8.67 -12.00 -24.21
CA PRO A 123 8.82 -12.95 -25.29
C PRO A 123 8.25 -12.48 -26.62
N ARG A 124 7.26 -11.59 -26.62
CA ARG A 124 6.73 -10.96 -27.87
C ARG A 124 7.73 -10.01 -28.51
N TYR A 125 8.67 -9.48 -27.73
CA TYR A 125 9.81 -8.70 -28.20
C TYR A 125 11.05 -9.57 -28.45
N GLY A 126 10.90 -10.90 -28.39
CA GLY A 126 11.98 -11.86 -28.63
C GLY A 126 12.94 -12.04 -27.46
N ILE A 127 12.66 -11.49 -26.28
CA ILE A 127 13.47 -11.68 -25.07
C ILE A 127 12.83 -12.82 -24.27
N ASN A 128 13.54 -13.95 -24.17
CA ASN A 128 13.05 -15.12 -23.47
C ASN A 128 13.40 -15.05 -21.98
N VAL A 129 12.56 -15.64 -21.13
CA VAL A 129 12.77 -15.67 -19.67
C VAL A 129 12.69 -17.09 -19.15
N THR A 130 13.73 -17.52 -18.44
CA THR A 130 13.76 -18.79 -17.70
C THR A 130 13.53 -18.51 -16.23
N PHE A 131 12.47 -19.09 -15.65
CA PHE A 131 12.15 -18.92 -14.24
C PHE A 131 12.76 -20.04 -13.39
N VAL A 132 13.35 -19.68 -12.26
CA VAL A 132 13.99 -20.61 -11.32
C VAL A 132 13.48 -20.43 -9.88
N ASP A 133 13.56 -21.47 -9.07
CA ASP A 133 13.30 -21.36 -7.63
C ASP A 133 14.52 -20.72 -6.94
N PRO A 134 14.39 -19.51 -6.37
CA PRO A 134 15.54 -18.80 -5.79
C PRO A 134 15.94 -19.30 -4.39
N THR A 135 15.20 -20.25 -3.81
CA THR A 135 15.56 -20.83 -2.50
C THR A 135 16.83 -21.68 -2.56
N ASP A 136 17.21 -22.14 -3.75
CA ASP A 136 18.51 -22.72 -4.05
C ASP A 136 19.21 -21.86 -5.12
N PRO A 137 20.27 -21.11 -4.76
CA PRO A 137 21.02 -20.27 -5.69
C PRO A 137 21.58 -21.02 -6.90
N GLU A 138 21.92 -22.31 -6.78
CA GLU A 138 22.49 -23.08 -7.89
C GLU A 138 21.51 -23.25 -9.05
N ASN A 139 20.20 -23.14 -8.82
CA ASN A 139 19.21 -23.13 -9.90
C ASN A 139 19.44 -21.99 -10.89
N PHE A 140 19.99 -20.84 -10.44
CA PHE A 140 20.38 -19.77 -11.36
C PHE A 140 21.54 -20.20 -12.24
N ARG A 141 22.56 -20.84 -11.66
CA ARG A 141 23.74 -21.32 -12.39
C ARG A 141 23.34 -22.30 -13.49
N ASP A 142 22.48 -23.26 -13.16
CA ASP A 142 22.01 -24.29 -14.09
C ASP A 142 21.15 -23.73 -15.23
N ALA A 143 20.49 -22.60 -15.02
CA ALA A 143 19.63 -21.95 -16.01
C ALA A 143 20.37 -20.96 -16.93
N ILE A 144 21.59 -20.55 -16.56
CA ILE A 144 22.38 -19.58 -17.34
C ILE A 144 22.93 -20.24 -18.60
N THR A 145 22.82 -19.54 -19.73
CA THR A 145 23.34 -19.91 -21.04
C THR A 145 24.23 -18.79 -21.61
N ASP A 146 24.89 -19.05 -22.74
CA ASP A 146 25.65 -18.01 -23.47
C ASP A 146 24.78 -16.83 -23.93
N LYS A 147 23.46 -17.05 -24.07
CA LYS A 147 22.48 -16.02 -24.46
C LYS A 147 21.95 -15.23 -23.28
N THR A 148 22.22 -15.66 -22.04
CA THR A 148 21.75 -14.95 -20.86
C THR A 148 22.41 -13.57 -20.77
N LYS A 149 21.60 -12.53 -20.58
CA LYS A 149 22.02 -11.13 -20.46
C LYS A 149 21.86 -10.55 -19.06
N ALA A 150 21.08 -11.18 -18.18
CA ALA A 150 20.94 -10.79 -16.79
C ALA A 150 20.30 -11.89 -15.94
N VAL A 151 20.54 -11.76 -14.64
CA VAL A 151 19.74 -12.41 -13.58
C VAL A 151 18.83 -11.37 -12.94
N PHE A 152 17.57 -11.72 -12.67
CA PHE A 152 16.60 -10.85 -12.00
C PHE A 152 15.97 -11.51 -10.76
N ALA A 153 15.90 -10.78 -9.65
CA ALA A 153 15.24 -11.25 -8.43
C ALA A 153 14.68 -10.09 -7.58
N GLU A 154 13.88 -10.43 -6.56
CA GLU A 154 13.38 -9.51 -5.53
C GLU A 154 14.11 -9.79 -4.19
N ILE A 155 14.45 -8.76 -3.41
CA ILE A 155 15.04 -8.98 -2.07
C ILE A 155 14.11 -9.79 -1.17
N ILE A 156 12.82 -9.43 -1.17
CA ILE A 156 11.76 -10.15 -0.49
C ILE A 156 10.74 -10.56 -1.56
N GLY A 157 10.69 -11.85 -1.88
CA GLY A 157 9.82 -12.37 -2.94
C GLY A 157 8.33 -12.25 -2.62
N ASN A 158 7.50 -12.18 -3.66
CA ASN A 158 6.05 -12.03 -3.55
C ASN A 158 5.34 -13.21 -4.24
N PRO A 159 4.40 -13.93 -3.59
CA PRO A 159 3.93 -13.75 -2.22
C PRO A 159 4.72 -14.56 -1.16
N SER A 160 5.77 -15.30 -1.50
CA SER A 160 6.40 -16.23 -0.53
C SER A 160 7.07 -15.54 0.66
N LEU A 161 7.48 -14.27 0.51
CA LEU A 161 8.32 -13.53 1.46
C LEU A 161 9.69 -14.19 1.71
N SER A 162 10.14 -15.09 0.83
CA SER A 162 11.50 -15.62 0.88
C SER A 162 12.51 -14.52 0.61
N VAL A 163 13.61 -14.52 1.36
CA VAL A 163 14.68 -13.53 1.23
C VAL A 163 15.79 -14.10 0.34
N LEU A 164 16.27 -13.30 -0.62
CA LEU A 164 17.26 -13.71 -1.61
C LEU A 164 18.67 -13.81 -0.99
N HIS A 165 19.43 -14.87 -1.33
CA HIS A 165 20.87 -14.94 -1.07
C HIS A 165 21.66 -14.04 -2.05
N VAL A 166 21.61 -12.72 -1.86
CA VAL A 166 22.09 -11.73 -2.84
C VAL A 166 23.54 -11.97 -3.26
N GLU A 167 24.46 -12.15 -2.30
CA GLU A 167 25.89 -12.34 -2.59
C GLU A 167 26.13 -13.59 -3.44
N LYS A 168 25.55 -14.73 -3.07
CA LYS A 168 25.70 -15.99 -3.82
C LYS A 168 25.15 -15.88 -5.24
N VAL A 169 23.97 -15.27 -5.41
CA VAL A 169 23.36 -15.09 -6.73
C VAL A 169 24.16 -14.10 -7.57
N SER A 170 24.73 -13.07 -6.94
CA SER A 170 25.64 -12.12 -7.58
C SER A 170 26.90 -12.81 -8.08
N ASP A 171 27.55 -13.62 -7.24
CA ASP A 171 28.76 -14.36 -7.62
C ASP A 171 28.47 -15.27 -8.83
N ILE A 172 27.37 -16.02 -8.80
CA ILE A 172 26.92 -16.87 -9.92
C ILE A 172 26.72 -16.04 -11.21
N ALA A 173 26.06 -14.88 -11.11
CA ALA A 173 25.84 -14.00 -12.25
C ALA A 173 27.17 -13.46 -12.82
N HIS A 174 28.08 -13.02 -11.96
CA HIS A 174 29.37 -12.47 -12.34
C HIS A 174 30.33 -13.52 -12.92
N GLU A 175 30.32 -14.75 -12.42
CA GLU A 175 31.04 -15.88 -13.01
C GLU A 175 30.65 -16.12 -14.48
N ALA A 176 29.38 -15.88 -14.83
CA ALA A 176 28.87 -15.95 -16.19
C ALA A 176 28.96 -14.64 -17.00
N GLY A 177 29.56 -13.60 -16.40
CA GLY A 177 29.71 -12.27 -17.00
C GLY A 177 28.39 -11.57 -17.28
N VAL A 178 27.37 -11.76 -16.43
CA VAL A 178 26.06 -11.08 -16.51
C VAL A 178 25.75 -10.31 -15.23
N PRO A 179 24.99 -9.20 -15.29
CA PRO A 179 24.63 -8.43 -14.11
C PRO A 179 23.49 -9.09 -13.33
N LEU A 180 23.47 -8.84 -12.03
CA LEU A 180 22.32 -9.07 -11.17
C LEU A 180 21.48 -7.79 -11.05
N ILE A 181 20.21 -7.88 -11.43
CA ILE A 181 19.21 -6.82 -11.25
C ILE A 181 18.28 -7.20 -10.10
N VAL A 182 18.16 -6.33 -9.11
CA VAL A 182 17.35 -6.58 -7.91
C VAL A 182 16.23 -5.57 -7.77
N ASP A 183 14.99 -6.05 -7.67
CA ASP A 183 13.87 -5.22 -7.20
C ASP A 183 13.89 -5.18 -5.66
N ASN A 184 14.14 -3.99 -5.11
CA ASN A 184 14.30 -3.74 -3.69
C ASN A 184 13.08 -3.03 -3.07
N THR A 185 11.93 -3.09 -3.74
CA THR A 185 10.73 -2.34 -3.34
C THR A 185 10.28 -2.65 -1.91
N PHE A 186 10.28 -3.93 -1.50
CA PHE A 186 9.75 -4.37 -0.20
C PHE A 186 10.65 -4.04 0.99
N ALA A 187 11.97 -4.16 0.81
CA ALA A 187 12.93 -3.84 1.86
C ALA A 187 13.23 -2.34 1.92
N THR A 188 13.16 -1.64 0.78
CA THR A 188 13.56 -0.22 0.62
C THR A 188 15.07 -0.02 0.90
N PRO A 189 15.67 1.11 0.49
CA PRO A 189 17.09 1.38 0.83
C PRO A 189 17.32 1.55 2.35
N TYR A 190 16.26 1.61 3.16
CA TYR A 190 16.37 1.71 4.61
C TYR A 190 16.71 0.38 5.27
N ALA A 191 16.19 -0.74 4.74
CA ALA A 191 16.45 -2.07 5.30
C ALA A 191 17.53 -2.83 4.55
N CYS A 192 17.62 -2.70 3.24
CA CYS A 192 18.63 -3.41 2.44
C CYS A 192 19.16 -2.51 1.33
N LYS A 193 20.47 -2.57 1.09
CA LYS A 193 21.14 -1.92 -0.05
C LYS A 193 21.75 -3.01 -0.92
N PRO A 194 21.01 -3.58 -1.90
CA PRO A 194 21.50 -4.74 -2.67
C PRO A 194 22.81 -4.47 -3.40
N LEU A 195 23.04 -3.22 -3.78
CA LEU A 195 24.28 -2.78 -4.38
C LEU A 195 25.50 -3.10 -3.49
N THR A 196 25.40 -2.96 -2.17
CA THR A 196 26.53 -3.28 -1.27
C THR A 196 26.76 -4.79 -1.11
N LEU A 197 25.83 -5.61 -1.59
CA LEU A 197 25.83 -7.08 -1.52
C LEU A 197 26.12 -7.73 -2.89
N GLY A 198 26.58 -6.96 -3.86
CA GLY A 198 27.02 -7.46 -5.18
C GLY A 198 26.07 -7.16 -6.34
N ALA A 199 24.81 -6.78 -6.08
CA ALA A 199 23.90 -6.42 -7.18
C ALA A 199 24.47 -5.24 -8.01
N ASP A 200 24.20 -5.26 -9.31
CA ASP A 200 24.71 -4.26 -10.24
C ASP A 200 23.71 -3.13 -10.48
N ILE A 201 22.43 -3.49 -10.57
CA ILE A 201 21.31 -2.59 -10.83
C ILE A 201 20.22 -2.85 -9.79
N VAL A 202 19.67 -1.78 -9.22
CA VAL A 202 18.51 -1.86 -8.31
C VAL A 202 17.31 -1.18 -8.93
N VAL A 203 16.13 -1.77 -8.77
CA VAL A 203 14.86 -1.20 -9.23
C VAL A 203 13.92 -1.02 -8.04
N HIS A 204 13.14 0.06 -8.06
CA HIS A 204 12.04 0.26 -7.13
C HIS A 204 10.75 0.63 -7.84
N SER A 205 9.64 0.10 -7.34
CA SER A 205 8.35 0.78 -7.44
C SER A 205 8.28 1.88 -6.38
N ALA A 206 8.66 3.11 -6.77
CA ALA A 206 8.56 4.28 -5.90
C ALA A 206 7.12 4.57 -5.43
N THR A 207 6.11 4.05 -6.14
CA THR A 207 4.70 4.03 -5.74
C THR A 207 4.44 3.49 -4.33
N LYS A 208 5.29 2.57 -3.83
CA LYS A 208 5.11 1.86 -2.56
C LYS A 208 5.71 2.66 -1.42
N TRP A 209 6.55 2.06 -0.57
CA TRP A 209 7.04 2.69 0.66
C TRP A 209 7.81 4.01 0.47
N ILE A 210 8.52 4.17 -0.66
CA ILE A 210 9.17 5.44 -1.04
C ILE A 210 8.13 6.57 -1.04
N GLY A 211 7.06 6.43 -1.82
CA GLY A 211 5.97 7.38 -1.86
C GLY A 211 5.13 7.38 -0.58
N GLY A 212 4.78 6.21 -0.06
CA GLY A 212 4.25 5.99 1.28
C GLY A 212 2.79 6.37 1.53
N HIS A 213 2.18 7.17 0.66
CA HIS A 213 0.90 7.83 0.95
C HIS A 213 -0.25 7.39 0.03
N GLY A 214 0.02 6.48 -0.91
CA GLY A 214 -0.98 5.97 -1.86
C GLY A 214 -1.42 7.00 -2.92
N THR A 215 -0.59 8.00 -3.22
CA THR A 215 -0.97 9.17 -4.04
C THR A 215 -0.32 9.23 -5.42
N SER A 216 0.89 8.67 -5.59
CA SER A 216 1.69 8.84 -6.81
C SER A 216 2.23 7.52 -7.32
N ILE A 217 2.10 7.29 -8.62
CA ILE A 217 2.78 6.19 -9.31
C ILE A 217 4.15 6.70 -9.78
N GLY A 218 5.18 5.89 -9.53
CA GLY A 218 6.54 6.14 -10.00
C GLY A 218 7.42 4.90 -9.91
N GLY A 219 8.49 4.89 -10.67
CA GLY A 219 9.57 3.91 -10.60
C GLY A 219 10.92 4.58 -10.65
N VAL A 220 11.96 3.87 -10.25
CA VAL A 220 13.34 4.35 -10.36
C VAL A 220 14.27 3.16 -10.54
N VAL A 221 15.25 3.32 -11.43
CA VAL A 221 16.35 2.40 -11.65
C VAL A 221 17.61 3.06 -11.12
N ILE A 222 18.39 2.36 -10.30
CA ILE A 222 19.65 2.81 -9.72
C ILE A 222 20.77 1.98 -10.33
N ASP A 223 21.76 2.67 -10.89
CA ASP A 223 22.98 2.10 -11.45
C ASP A 223 24.06 2.05 -10.38
N GLY A 224 24.59 0.85 -10.10
CA GLY A 224 25.68 0.66 -9.15
C GLY A 224 27.04 1.09 -9.69
N GLY A 225 27.18 1.26 -11.01
CA GLY A 225 28.41 1.71 -11.67
C GLY A 225 29.60 0.77 -11.54
N ARG A 226 29.35 -0.51 -11.24
CA ARG A 226 30.36 -1.53 -10.96
C ARG A 226 30.43 -2.66 -11.98
N PHE A 227 29.36 -2.92 -12.71
CA PHE A 227 29.35 -3.93 -13.75
C PHE A 227 30.22 -3.51 -14.95
N ASN A 228 31.03 -4.43 -15.46
CA ASN A 228 31.86 -4.16 -16.62
C ASN A 228 31.06 -4.29 -17.92
N TRP A 229 30.49 -3.16 -18.37
CA TRP A 229 29.81 -3.06 -19.67
C TRP A 229 30.76 -3.10 -20.88
N ASN A 230 32.07 -2.94 -20.69
CA ASN A 230 33.06 -3.06 -21.75
C ASN A 230 33.37 -4.54 -22.04
N SER A 231 32.38 -5.23 -22.61
CA SER A 231 32.38 -6.67 -22.85
C SER A 231 31.73 -6.99 -24.19
N SER A 232 32.28 -7.96 -24.92
CA SER A 232 31.69 -8.44 -26.17
C SER A 232 30.31 -9.07 -25.99
N LYS A 233 29.90 -9.39 -24.75
CA LYS A 233 28.54 -9.84 -24.44
C LYS A 233 27.51 -8.70 -24.58
N TYR A 234 27.94 -7.45 -24.52
CA TYR A 234 27.09 -6.25 -24.57
C TYR A 234 27.53 -5.29 -25.69
N PRO A 235 27.44 -5.69 -26.98
CA PRO A 235 27.92 -4.90 -28.10
C PRO A 235 27.30 -3.49 -28.16
N ALA A 236 26.01 -3.36 -27.81
CA ALA A 236 25.30 -2.08 -27.75
C ALA A 236 25.87 -1.06 -26.74
N PHE A 237 26.84 -1.46 -25.91
CA PHE A 237 27.56 -0.57 -25.00
C PHE A 237 28.95 -0.18 -25.50
N ILE A 238 29.57 -0.97 -26.39
CA ILE A 238 30.95 -0.77 -26.86
C ILE A 238 31.04 -0.32 -28.33
N GLU A 239 30.02 -0.63 -29.13
CA GLU A 239 29.90 -0.22 -30.52
C GLU A 239 29.31 1.20 -30.61
N PRO A 240 29.67 1.97 -31.65
CA PRO A 240 29.11 3.30 -31.86
C PRO A 240 27.59 3.25 -32.03
N ASP A 241 26.86 4.01 -31.20
CA ASP A 241 25.41 4.18 -31.36
C ASP A 241 25.09 5.18 -32.48
N GLU A 242 24.61 4.66 -33.61
CA GLU A 242 24.19 5.47 -34.76
C GLU A 242 23.03 6.43 -34.41
N SER A 243 22.22 6.12 -33.40
CA SER A 243 21.10 6.97 -32.95
C SER A 243 21.56 8.14 -32.08
N TYR A 244 22.84 8.20 -31.72
CA TYR A 244 23.41 9.18 -30.79
C TYR A 244 24.87 9.54 -31.13
N ASN A 245 25.11 10.00 -32.36
CA ASN A 245 26.40 10.55 -32.81
C ASN A 245 27.63 9.63 -32.62
N GLY A 246 27.42 8.31 -32.61
CA GLY A 246 28.51 7.34 -32.50
C GLY A 246 29.09 7.18 -31.08
N ILE A 247 28.35 7.63 -30.05
CA ILE A 247 28.71 7.39 -28.65
C ILE A 247 28.86 5.89 -28.38
N ARG A 248 29.88 5.53 -27.59
CA ARG A 248 30.13 4.18 -27.09
C ARG A 248 30.01 4.21 -25.56
N TYR A 249 28.84 3.89 -25.05
CA TYR A 249 28.47 4.11 -23.64
C TYR A 249 29.51 3.59 -22.62
N ALA A 250 30.00 2.36 -22.77
CA ALA A 250 30.99 1.77 -21.86
C ALA A 250 32.38 2.41 -21.95
N ILE A 251 32.71 3.05 -23.08
CA ILE A 251 34.01 3.69 -23.31
C ILE A 251 33.97 5.16 -22.88
N ASP A 252 32.93 5.88 -23.30
CA ASP A 252 32.85 7.32 -23.16
C ASP A 252 32.28 7.75 -21.79
N PHE A 253 31.47 6.89 -21.14
CA PHE A 253 30.84 7.19 -19.83
C PHE A 253 31.28 6.24 -18.70
N ALA A 254 32.02 5.17 -19.01
CA ALA A 254 32.54 4.20 -18.04
C ALA A 254 31.49 3.75 -17.00
N THR A 255 31.62 4.19 -15.75
CA THR A 255 30.73 3.82 -14.63
C THR A 255 29.29 4.29 -14.81
N LEU A 256 29.03 5.26 -15.68
CA LEU A 256 27.68 5.78 -15.95
C LEU A 256 27.04 5.19 -17.22
N ALA A 257 27.68 4.19 -17.84
CA ALA A 257 27.26 3.65 -19.13
C ALA A 257 25.79 3.18 -19.16
N PHE A 258 25.36 2.43 -18.13
CA PHE A 258 23.99 1.89 -18.08
C PHE A 258 22.94 2.99 -17.90
N SER A 259 23.10 3.84 -16.90
CA SER A 259 22.18 4.94 -16.62
C SER A 259 22.09 5.96 -17.77
N THR A 260 23.21 6.31 -18.40
CA THR A 260 23.22 7.20 -19.57
C THR A 260 22.46 6.58 -20.73
N LYS A 261 22.78 5.33 -21.12
CA LYS A 261 22.09 4.63 -22.21
C LYS A 261 20.59 4.49 -21.96
N LEU A 262 20.19 4.12 -20.74
CA LEU A 262 18.80 4.00 -20.31
C LEU A 262 18.04 5.33 -20.50
N ARG A 263 18.65 6.46 -20.11
CA ARG A 263 18.05 7.79 -20.20
C ARG A 263 17.92 8.27 -21.64
N VAL A 264 18.99 8.17 -22.42
CA VAL A 264 19.05 8.82 -23.74
C VAL A 264 18.47 7.98 -24.87
N GLN A 265 18.38 6.66 -24.70
CA GLN A 265 17.68 5.77 -25.63
C GLN A 265 16.28 5.46 -25.12
N LEU A 266 16.14 4.63 -24.09
CA LEU A 266 14.85 4.02 -23.77
C LEU A 266 13.86 4.99 -23.13
N LEU A 267 14.28 5.81 -22.18
CA LEU A 267 13.39 6.81 -21.58
C LEU A 267 12.95 7.85 -22.61
N ARG A 268 13.89 8.26 -23.50
CA ARG A 268 13.58 9.10 -24.66
C ARG A 268 12.54 8.42 -25.55
N ASP A 269 12.77 7.20 -25.99
CA ASP A 269 12.02 6.59 -27.09
C ASP A 269 10.68 6.01 -26.65
N PHE A 270 10.62 5.36 -25.48
CA PHE A 270 9.35 4.87 -24.92
C PHE A 270 8.56 5.96 -24.18
N GLY A 271 9.22 7.04 -23.74
CA GLY A 271 8.56 8.19 -23.14
C GLY A 271 7.92 7.94 -21.77
N SER A 272 8.31 6.87 -21.07
CA SER A 272 7.80 6.53 -19.73
C SER A 272 8.44 7.39 -18.63
N CYS A 273 8.45 8.71 -18.80
CA CYS A 273 9.06 9.68 -17.89
C CYS A 273 8.18 9.94 -16.66
N LEU A 274 8.82 10.22 -15.52
CA LEU A 274 8.12 10.58 -14.28
C LEU A 274 7.61 12.05 -14.35
N SER A 275 6.38 12.28 -13.88
CA SER A 275 5.85 13.64 -13.72
C SER A 275 6.63 14.39 -12.62
N PRO A 276 7.04 15.67 -12.82
CA PRO A 276 7.71 16.44 -11.78
C PRO A 276 6.84 16.66 -10.54
N PHE A 277 5.51 16.71 -10.69
CA PHE A 277 4.60 16.73 -9.54
C PHE A 277 4.65 15.43 -8.73
N ASN A 278 4.70 14.26 -9.41
CA ASN A 278 4.87 12.99 -8.72
C ASN A 278 6.25 12.90 -8.07
N ALA A 279 7.32 13.33 -8.73
CA ALA A 279 8.65 13.37 -8.15
C ALA A 279 8.69 14.22 -6.86
N PHE A 280 8.03 15.38 -6.86
CA PHE A 280 7.88 16.19 -5.65
C PHE A 280 7.17 15.44 -4.53
N LEU A 281 6.04 14.77 -4.81
CA LEU A 281 5.33 13.97 -3.79
C LEU A 281 6.16 12.77 -3.29
N LEU A 282 6.94 12.13 -4.16
CA LEU A 282 7.85 11.05 -3.78
C LEU A 282 9.01 11.55 -2.90
N LEU A 283 9.52 12.77 -3.15
CA LEU A 283 10.50 13.41 -2.28
C LEU A 283 9.94 13.65 -0.87
N GLN A 284 8.69 14.12 -0.76
CA GLN A 284 8.02 14.26 0.53
C GLN A 284 7.85 12.90 1.24
N GLY A 285 7.59 11.84 0.48
CA GLY A 285 7.63 10.48 0.99
C GLY A 285 9.01 10.09 1.55
N LEU A 286 10.08 10.30 0.78
CA LEU A 286 11.45 9.96 1.18
C LEU A 286 11.90 10.63 2.47
N GLU A 287 11.56 11.92 2.67
CA GLU A 287 11.92 12.68 3.87
C GLU A 287 11.45 12.01 5.17
N THR A 288 10.38 11.21 5.11
CA THR A 288 9.82 10.49 6.26
C THR A 288 9.96 8.98 6.16
N LEU A 289 10.68 8.46 5.16
CA LEU A 289 10.81 7.02 4.94
C LEU A 289 11.40 6.32 6.17
N HIS A 290 12.45 6.87 6.78
CA HIS A 290 13.10 6.28 7.95
C HIS A 290 12.14 6.14 9.16
N LEU A 291 11.29 7.16 9.41
CA LEU A 291 10.29 7.12 10.49
C LEU A 291 9.15 6.14 10.19
N ARG A 292 8.64 6.17 8.95
CA ARG A 292 7.52 5.32 8.55
C ARG A 292 7.95 3.85 8.48
N ALA A 293 9.11 3.57 7.89
CA ALA A 293 9.62 2.21 7.75
C ALA A 293 9.84 1.55 9.11
N GLU A 294 10.42 2.25 10.09
CA GLU A 294 10.54 1.74 11.46
C GLU A 294 9.17 1.35 12.04
N LYS A 295 8.19 2.26 11.97
CA LYS A 295 6.84 2.01 12.50
C LYS A 295 6.12 0.86 11.78
N HIS A 296 6.25 0.78 10.45
CA HIS A 296 5.74 -0.33 9.65
C HIS A 296 6.31 -1.68 10.12
N ASN A 297 7.63 -1.76 10.30
CA ASN A 297 8.32 -2.98 10.73
C ASN A 297 7.92 -3.40 12.16
N GLN A 298 7.88 -2.45 13.10
CA GLN A 298 7.44 -2.71 14.47
C GLN A 298 6.00 -3.25 14.52
N ASN A 299 5.10 -2.63 13.76
CA ASN A 299 3.71 -3.08 13.68
C ASN A 299 3.60 -4.48 13.04
N ALA A 300 4.36 -4.74 11.97
CA ALA A 300 4.35 -6.02 11.26
C ALA A 300 4.85 -7.18 12.13
N LEU A 301 5.98 -6.99 12.84
CA LEU A 301 6.50 -8.01 13.75
C LEU A 301 5.48 -8.35 14.85
N LYS A 302 4.92 -7.33 15.51
CA LYS A 302 3.93 -7.54 16.58
C LYS A 302 2.67 -8.26 16.08
N LEU A 303 2.18 -7.92 14.88
CA LEU A 303 1.06 -8.62 14.24
C LEU A 303 1.41 -10.07 13.89
N ALA A 304 2.61 -10.32 13.36
CA ALA A 304 3.05 -11.66 13.00
C ALA A 304 3.14 -12.57 14.25
N GLU A 305 3.73 -12.08 15.34
CA GLU A 305 3.81 -12.79 16.64
C GLU A 305 2.43 -13.06 17.24
N TYR A 306 1.53 -12.07 17.15
CA TYR A 306 0.15 -12.23 17.59
C TYR A 306 -0.58 -13.33 16.80
N LEU A 307 -0.50 -13.28 15.47
CA LEU A 307 -1.15 -14.24 14.58
C LEU A 307 -0.60 -15.67 14.74
N GLN A 308 0.69 -15.82 15.07
CA GLN A 308 1.31 -17.13 15.26
C GLN A 308 0.66 -17.93 16.38
N ASN A 309 0.07 -17.25 17.37
CA ASN A 309 -0.59 -17.85 18.52
C ASN A 309 -2.13 -17.82 18.41
N HIS A 310 -2.69 -17.33 17.31
CA HIS A 310 -4.12 -17.09 17.19
C HIS A 310 -4.88 -18.37 16.77
N PRO A 311 -5.96 -18.78 17.47
CA PRO A 311 -6.66 -20.04 17.19
C PRO A 311 -7.31 -20.13 15.81
N ALA A 312 -7.63 -19.01 15.16
CA ALA A 312 -8.17 -18.96 13.79
C ALA A 312 -7.11 -19.06 12.67
N VAL A 313 -5.82 -19.09 13.02
CA VAL A 313 -4.71 -19.05 12.06
C VAL A 313 -4.04 -20.43 11.96
N GLU A 314 -3.75 -20.88 10.75
CA GLU A 314 -3.07 -22.16 10.46
C GLU A 314 -1.55 -22.02 10.42
N TRP A 315 -1.07 -20.93 9.83
CA TRP A 315 0.35 -20.64 9.66
C TRP A 315 0.55 -19.14 9.46
N VAL A 316 1.74 -18.65 9.79
CA VAL A 316 2.17 -17.27 9.54
C VAL A 316 3.51 -17.30 8.81
N SER A 317 3.64 -16.48 7.77
CA SER A 317 4.87 -16.25 7.01
C SER A 317 5.28 -14.79 7.17
N TYR A 318 6.37 -14.57 7.88
CA TYR A 318 7.00 -13.25 8.04
C TYR A 318 8.50 -13.46 8.28
N PRO A 319 9.41 -12.81 7.52
CA PRO A 319 10.85 -13.06 7.64
C PRO A 319 11.43 -12.77 9.03
N GLY A 320 10.77 -11.94 9.83
CA GLY A 320 11.18 -11.66 11.21
C GLY A 320 10.84 -12.75 12.22
N LEU A 321 10.04 -13.76 11.86
CA LEU A 321 9.74 -14.88 12.75
C LEU A 321 10.84 -15.95 12.66
N PRO A 322 11.33 -16.49 13.79
CA PRO A 322 12.34 -17.56 13.79
C PRO A 322 11.95 -18.84 13.04
N SER A 323 10.64 -19.09 12.87
CA SER A 323 10.12 -20.23 12.13
C SER A 323 10.09 -20.03 10.61
N HIS A 324 10.38 -18.82 10.12
CA HIS A 324 10.38 -18.54 8.70
C HIS A 324 11.62 -19.16 8.02
N PRO A 325 11.48 -19.85 6.87
CA PRO A 325 12.62 -20.52 6.22
C PRO A 325 13.80 -19.59 5.93
N SER A 326 13.53 -18.36 5.50
CA SER A 326 14.57 -17.36 5.21
C SER A 326 14.92 -16.47 6.40
N HIS A 327 14.62 -16.84 7.65
CA HIS A 327 14.88 -15.96 8.81
C HIS A 327 16.38 -15.65 8.98
N GLN A 328 17.25 -16.64 8.75
CA GLN A 328 18.70 -16.43 8.86
C GLN A 328 19.22 -15.49 7.78
N ASP A 329 18.79 -15.68 6.52
CA ASP A 329 19.16 -14.78 5.42
C ASP A 329 18.64 -13.36 5.68
N ALA A 330 17.42 -13.25 6.22
CA ALA A 330 16.83 -11.98 6.58
C ALA A 330 17.64 -11.25 7.67
N LEU A 331 18.13 -11.96 8.68
CA LEU A 331 19.01 -11.40 9.72
C LEU A 331 20.35 -10.92 9.16
N GLU A 332 20.85 -11.57 8.12
CA GLU A 332 22.13 -11.24 7.50
C GLU A 332 22.05 -9.97 6.65
N ILE A 333 20.99 -9.81 5.84
CA ILE A 333 20.93 -8.74 4.83
C ILE A 333 19.93 -7.62 5.15
N LEU A 334 18.94 -7.85 6.01
CA LEU A 334 17.94 -6.83 6.36
C LEU A 334 18.33 -6.14 7.67
N SER A 335 18.60 -4.85 7.57
CA SER A 335 18.80 -3.93 8.68
C SER A 335 17.49 -3.26 9.09
N ASN A 336 17.37 -2.84 10.35
CA ASN A 336 16.26 -1.99 10.83
C ASN A 336 14.84 -2.57 10.66
N GLY A 337 14.71 -3.89 10.44
CA GLY A 337 13.44 -4.61 10.35
C GLY A 337 13.39 -5.64 9.22
N PHE A 338 12.28 -6.36 9.11
CA PHE A 338 12.09 -7.51 8.20
C PHE A 338 11.03 -7.28 7.11
N GLY A 339 10.71 -6.01 6.85
CA GLY A 339 9.64 -5.59 5.96
C GLY A 339 8.28 -5.47 6.67
N ALA A 340 7.28 -5.01 5.90
CA ALA A 340 5.96 -4.65 6.39
C ALA A 340 4.81 -5.51 5.82
N VAL A 341 5.16 -6.65 5.21
CA VAL A 341 4.18 -7.58 4.63
C VAL A 341 4.14 -8.83 5.48
N VAL A 342 2.94 -9.20 5.93
CA VAL A 342 2.69 -10.42 6.71
C VAL A 342 1.69 -11.27 5.94
N ASN A 343 2.01 -12.53 5.71
CA ASN A 343 1.06 -13.49 5.16
C ASN A 343 0.65 -14.49 6.23
N PHE A 344 -0.61 -14.91 6.23
CA PHE A 344 -1.07 -15.98 7.09
C PHE A 344 -2.16 -16.81 6.42
N GLY A 345 -2.33 -18.04 6.87
CA GLY A 345 -3.42 -18.91 6.47
C GLY A 345 -4.57 -18.86 7.46
N ILE A 346 -5.78 -18.53 7.02
CA ILE A 346 -6.98 -18.57 7.87
C ILE A 346 -7.62 -19.97 7.88
N LYS A 347 -8.00 -20.47 9.05
CA LYS A 347 -8.78 -21.70 9.17
C LYS A 347 -10.14 -21.57 8.49
N GLY A 348 -10.53 -22.59 7.74
CA GLY A 348 -11.77 -22.58 6.95
C GLY A 348 -11.58 -22.09 5.49
N GLY A 349 -10.34 -21.82 5.08
CA GLY A 349 -9.96 -21.60 3.69
C GLY A 349 -10.69 -20.44 3.02
N LYS A 350 -11.02 -20.60 1.74
CA LYS A 350 -11.55 -19.53 0.89
C LYS A 350 -12.82 -18.85 1.42
N SER A 351 -13.70 -19.61 2.08
CA SER A 351 -14.96 -19.07 2.62
C SER A 351 -14.70 -18.19 3.84
N ALA A 352 -13.89 -18.66 4.79
CA ALA A 352 -13.49 -17.87 5.95
C ALA A 352 -12.68 -16.64 5.53
N GLY A 353 -11.79 -16.77 4.53
CA GLY A 353 -11.05 -15.65 3.97
C GLY A 353 -11.95 -14.55 3.41
N ARG A 354 -13.06 -14.90 2.76
CA ARG A 354 -14.06 -13.91 2.31
C ARG A 354 -14.75 -13.23 3.50
N GLU A 355 -15.23 -14.01 4.45
CA GLU A 355 -15.89 -13.47 5.64
C GLU A 355 -14.95 -12.55 6.44
N LEU A 356 -13.66 -12.87 6.55
CA LEU A 356 -12.68 -11.99 7.18
C LEU A 356 -12.64 -10.62 6.49
N ILE A 357 -12.46 -10.62 5.16
CA ILE A 357 -12.33 -9.40 4.36
C ILE A 357 -13.60 -8.53 4.44
N ASP A 358 -14.77 -9.14 4.50
CA ASP A 358 -16.05 -8.42 4.57
C ASP A 358 -16.35 -7.85 5.97
N ASN A 359 -15.59 -8.27 6.99
CA ASN A 359 -15.83 -7.91 8.40
C ASN A 359 -14.72 -7.07 9.05
N VAL A 360 -13.62 -6.77 8.35
CA VAL A 360 -12.64 -5.76 8.79
C VAL A 360 -13.15 -4.34 8.54
N SER A 361 -12.75 -3.42 9.40
CA SER A 361 -13.25 -2.05 9.41
C SER A 361 -12.16 -1.01 9.22
N LEU A 362 -11.00 -1.22 9.84
CA LEU A 362 -9.81 -0.40 9.74
C LEU A 362 -8.95 -0.82 8.54
N TRP A 363 -8.81 -2.12 8.30
CA TRP A 363 -8.07 -2.63 7.16
C TRP A 363 -8.79 -2.33 5.84
N SER A 364 -8.06 -1.72 4.91
CA SER A 364 -8.61 -1.42 3.58
C SER A 364 -8.41 -2.59 2.63
N HIS A 365 -9.51 -3.10 2.06
CA HIS A 365 -9.46 -4.19 1.08
C HIS A 365 -9.08 -3.67 -0.33
N LEU A 366 -7.81 -3.80 -0.70
CA LEU A 366 -7.32 -3.49 -2.05
C LEU A 366 -5.99 -4.19 -2.36
N ALA A 367 -5.59 -4.19 -3.64
CA ALA A 367 -4.40 -4.92 -4.12
C ALA A 367 -3.06 -4.19 -3.93
N ASN A 368 -3.05 -2.98 -3.33
CA ASN A 368 -1.83 -2.20 -3.10
C ASN A 368 -1.04 -2.73 -1.88
N VAL A 369 0.22 -2.27 -1.74
CA VAL A 369 1.07 -2.44 -0.54
C VAL A 369 1.85 -1.14 -0.29
N GLY A 370 2.39 -0.97 0.92
CA GLY A 370 3.29 0.14 1.27
C GLY A 370 2.66 1.53 1.38
N ASP A 371 1.34 1.60 1.62
CA ASP A 371 0.68 2.82 2.08
C ASP A 371 0.84 2.93 3.62
N ALA A 372 0.84 4.16 4.14
CA ALA A 372 0.73 4.46 5.57
C ALA A 372 -0.51 3.82 6.20
N LYS A 373 -1.58 3.62 5.41
CA LYS A 373 -2.79 2.91 5.82
C LYS A 373 -2.61 1.40 5.66
N SER A 374 -3.08 0.65 6.65
CA SER A 374 -3.07 -0.81 6.66
C SER A 374 -4.02 -1.39 5.61
N LEU A 375 -3.48 -2.30 4.79
CA LEU A 375 -4.19 -2.91 3.66
C LEU A 375 -4.26 -4.43 3.84
N ILE A 376 -5.37 -5.02 3.43
CA ILE A 376 -5.60 -6.46 3.49
C ILE A 376 -6.12 -6.95 2.15
N ILE A 377 -5.73 -8.17 1.76
CA ILE A 377 -6.33 -8.84 0.60
C ILE A 377 -6.33 -10.35 0.80
N HIS A 378 -7.37 -10.98 0.26
CA HIS A 378 -7.47 -12.43 0.12
C HIS A 378 -7.32 -12.80 -1.36
N PRO A 379 -6.12 -13.16 -1.84
CA PRO A 379 -5.85 -13.31 -3.28
C PRO A 379 -6.71 -14.37 -3.97
N ALA A 380 -7.00 -15.49 -3.29
CA ALA A 380 -7.79 -16.60 -3.86
C ALA A 380 -9.24 -16.23 -4.22
N SER A 381 -9.83 -15.23 -3.54
CA SER A 381 -11.18 -14.72 -3.89
C SER A 381 -11.16 -13.41 -4.66
N THR A 382 -9.98 -12.89 -5.03
CA THR A 382 -9.84 -11.59 -5.69
C THR A 382 -8.95 -11.70 -6.92
N THR A 383 -7.67 -11.39 -6.79
CA THR A 383 -6.69 -11.30 -7.88
C THR A 383 -6.52 -12.62 -8.63
N HIS A 384 -6.73 -13.75 -7.98
CA HIS A 384 -6.56 -15.09 -8.54
C HIS A 384 -7.87 -15.89 -8.60
N GLN A 385 -9.03 -15.22 -8.54
CA GLN A 385 -10.34 -15.89 -8.51
C GLN A 385 -10.62 -16.79 -9.73
N GLN A 386 -9.93 -16.56 -10.85
CA GLN A 386 -10.09 -17.31 -12.10
C GLN A 386 -9.30 -18.63 -12.12
N LEU A 387 -8.37 -18.83 -11.19
CA LEU A 387 -7.52 -20.01 -11.13
C LEU A 387 -8.22 -21.16 -10.37
N LYS A 388 -8.02 -22.39 -10.86
CA LYS A 388 -8.39 -23.61 -10.14
C LYS A 388 -7.42 -23.85 -8.98
N LYS A 389 -7.81 -24.67 -8.00
CA LYS A 389 -7.00 -24.99 -6.80
C LYS A 389 -5.58 -25.43 -7.12
N GLU A 390 -5.39 -26.32 -8.08
CA GLU A 390 -4.06 -26.81 -8.49
C GLU A 390 -3.19 -25.70 -9.11
N GLN A 391 -3.80 -24.71 -9.76
CA GLN A 391 -3.10 -23.57 -10.35
C GLN A 391 -2.76 -22.53 -9.29
N LEU A 392 -3.62 -22.37 -8.29
CA LEU A 392 -3.40 -21.54 -7.10
C LEU A 392 -2.21 -22.07 -6.29
N GLU A 393 -2.14 -23.38 -6.05
CA GLU A 393 -1.02 -24.03 -5.35
C GLU A 393 0.30 -23.83 -6.09
N ARG A 394 0.33 -24.00 -7.42
CA ARG A 394 1.53 -23.74 -8.24
C ARG A 394 1.96 -22.28 -8.23
N ALA A 395 1.02 -21.34 -8.06
CA ALA A 395 1.31 -19.92 -7.95
C ALA A 395 1.73 -19.50 -6.53
N GLY A 396 1.79 -20.43 -5.56
CA GLY A 396 2.07 -20.12 -4.16
C GLY A 396 0.93 -19.38 -3.46
N VAL A 397 -0.27 -19.38 -4.01
CA VAL A 397 -1.45 -18.67 -3.50
C VAL A 397 -2.47 -19.67 -2.99
N LYS A 398 -2.27 -20.20 -1.78
CA LYS A 398 -3.22 -21.16 -1.19
C LYS A 398 -4.58 -20.51 -0.92
N GLU A 399 -5.63 -21.33 -0.84
CA GLU A 399 -7.02 -20.85 -0.68
C GLU A 399 -7.27 -20.12 0.64
N GLU A 400 -6.44 -20.36 1.65
CA GLU A 400 -6.50 -19.72 2.96
C GLU A 400 -5.64 -18.45 3.08
N LEU A 401 -4.82 -18.13 2.07
CA LEU A 401 -3.80 -17.08 2.18
C LEU A 401 -4.44 -15.69 2.29
N ILE A 402 -4.14 -14.99 3.38
CA ILE A 402 -4.41 -13.57 3.58
C ILE A 402 -3.07 -12.83 3.58
N ARG A 403 -3.01 -11.72 2.84
CA ARG A 403 -1.85 -10.82 2.82
C ARG A 403 -2.20 -9.51 3.50
N LEU A 404 -1.38 -9.12 4.46
CA LEU A 404 -1.41 -7.84 5.14
C LEU A 404 -0.24 -6.98 4.63
N SER A 405 -0.54 -5.76 4.19
CA SER A 405 0.43 -4.68 4.12
C SER A 405 0.21 -3.79 5.33
N VAL A 406 1.05 -3.94 6.34
CA VAL A 406 0.86 -3.32 7.64
C VAL A 406 1.25 -1.85 7.58
N GLY A 407 0.33 -0.97 7.99
CA GLY A 407 0.48 0.48 8.01
C GLY A 407 1.15 1.02 9.28
N VAL A 408 0.97 2.32 9.54
CA VAL A 408 1.59 3.04 10.67
C VAL A 408 0.59 3.38 11.79
N GLU A 409 -0.60 2.79 11.78
CA GLU A 409 -1.60 2.96 12.83
C GLU A 409 -1.12 2.43 14.20
N GLY A 410 -1.93 2.63 15.25
CA GLY A 410 -1.76 1.95 16.52
C GLY A 410 -1.87 0.43 16.34
N SER A 411 -0.83 -0.32 16.73
CA SER A 411 -0.81 -1.77 16.49
C SER A 411 -1.90 -2.50 17.27
N ASP A 412 -2.30 -2.00 18.44
CA ASP A 412 -3.40 -2.57 19.22
C ASP A 412 -4.74 -2.43 18.50
N ASP A 413 -4.98 -1.32 17.79
CA ASP A 413 -6.20 -1.12 17.00
C ASP A 413 -6.22 -2.03 15.77
N LEU A 414 -5.06 -2.21 15.11
CA LEU A 414 -4.91 -3.14 13.98
C LEU A 414 -5.16 -4.59 14.39
N ILE A 415 -4.59 -5.00 15.52
CA ILE A 415 -4.79 -6.35 16.10
C ILE A 415 -6.25 -6.53 16.48
N PHE A 416 -6.86 -5.54 17.14
CA PHE A 416 -8.26 -5.61 17.56
C PHE A 416 -9.22 -5.79 16.38
N ASP A 417 -9.11 -4.94 15.35
CA ASP A 417 -9.99 -5.04 14.17
C ASP A 417 -9.77 -6.36 13.40
N LEU A 418 -8.53 -6.86 13.36
CA LEU A 418 -8.23 -8.14 12.71
C LEU A 418 -8.75 -9.33 13.53
N ASP A 419 -8.57 -9.34 14.84
CA ASP A 419 -9.02 -10.42 15.76
C ASP A 419 -10.53 -10.57 15.73
N GLN A 420 -11.30 -9.48 15.86
CA GLN A 420 -12.76 -9.55 15.82
C GLN A 420 -13.26 -10.14 14.49
N ALA A 421 -12.62 -9.74 13.38
CA ALA A 421 -13.00 -10.21 12.06
C ALA A 421 -12.60 -11.69 11.85
N LEU A 422 -11.43 -12.10 12.35
CA LEU A 422 -10.97 -13.50 12.35
C LEU A 422 -11.90 -14.41 13.14
N ARG A 423 -12.27 -14.00 14.36
CA ARG A 423 -13.15 -14.78 15.23
C ARG A 423 -14.52 -14.94 14.60
N LYS A 424 -15.10 -13.86 14.07
CA LYS A 424 -16.35 -13.90 13.33
C LYS A 424 -16.30 -14.83 12.11
N ALA A 425 -15.24 -14.71 11.30
CA ALA A 425 -15.07 -15.53 10.10
C ALA A 425 -14.87 -17.03 10.39
N THR A 426 -14.40 -17.37 11.59
CA THR A 426 -14.10 -18.75 12.00
C THR A 426 -15.05 -19.30 13.08
N GLY A 427 -16.06 -18.52 13.48
CA GLY A 427 -17.05 -18.93 14.49
C GLY A 427 -16.52 -19.02 15.92
N LEU A 428 -15.41 -18.35 16.23
CA LEU A 428 -14.89 -18.23 17.60
C LEU A 428 -15.66 -17.16 18.39
N GLU A 429 -15.70 -17.30 19.71
CA GLU A 429 -16.29 -16.28 20.58
C GLU A 429 -15.49 -14.97 20.52
N ASN A 430 -16.17 -13.85 20.31
CA ASN A 430 -15.55 -12.51 20.34
C ASN A 430 -15.25 -12.08 21.77
N ASP A 431 -14.09 -11.45 21.97
CA ASP A 431 -13.82 -10.74 23.20
C ASP A 431 -14.76 -9.52 23.31
N SER A 432 -15.32 -9.28 24.49
CA SER A 432 -16.41 -8.32 24.72
C SER A 432 -15.97 -6.85 24.71
N ARG A 433 -14.79 -6.54 24.16
CA ARG A 433 -14.23 -5.19 24.19
C ARG A 433 -14.93 -4.29 23.17
N ILE A 434 -15.38 -3.12 23.64
CA ILE A 434 -16.13 -2.15 22.84
C ILE A 434 -15.21 -1.01 22.44
N VAL A 435 -15.13 -0.76 21.13
CA VAL A 435 -14.39 0.37 20.56
C VAL A 435 -15.36 1.50 20.23
N ILE A 436 -15.07 2.69 20.76
CA ILE A 436 -15.85 3.88 20.44
C ILE A 436 -15.60 4.27 18.98
N ASN A 437 -16.67 4.51 18.24
CA ASN A 437 -16.62 4.82 16.79
C ASN A 437 -16.06 3.68 15.93
N ASP A 438 -16.30 2.43 16.34
CA ASP A 438 -15.99 1.27 15.51
C ASP A 438 -16.64 1.40 14.11
N GLU A 439 -15.82 1.38 13.05
CA GLU A 439 -16.29 1.57 11.68
C GLU A 439 -17.17 0.40 11.20
N GLY A 440 -16.99 -0.81 11.75
CA GLY A 440 -17.79 -1.98 11.45
C GLY A 440 -19.20 -1.86 12.01
N GLU A 441 -19.33 -1.35 13.24
CA GLU A 441 -20.63 -1.06 13.86
C GLU A 441 -21.31 0.14 13.18
N ILE A 442 -20.57 1.15 12.76
CA ILE A 442 -21.10 2.26 11.94
C ILE A 442 -21.61 1.74 10.60
N ARG A 443 -20.85 0.88 9.90
CA ARG A 443 -21.28 0.22 8.66
C ARG A 443 -22.51 -0.64 8.86
N TRP A 444 -22.50 -1.50 9.88
CA TRP A 444 -23.65 -2.33 10.24
C TRP A 444 -24.86 -1.44 10.45
N ALA A 445 -24.76 -0.34 11.19
CA ALA A 445 -25.89 0.52 11.48
C ALA A 445 -26.42 1.25 10.24
N LEU A 446 -25.53 1.69 9.33
CA LEU A 446 -25.88 2.73 8.36
C LEU A 446 -25.79 2.35 6.88
N GLN A 447 -25.03 1.31 6.52
CA GLN A 447 -24.84 0.88 5.12
C GLN A 447 -26.15 0.42 4.47
N SER A 448 -27.01 -0.24 5.23
CA SER A 448 -28.33 -0.71 4.78
C SER A 448 -29.36 -0.49 5.89
N PRO A 449 -30.60 -0.07 5.57
CA PRO A 449 -31.63 0.08 6.59
C PRO A 449 -32.23 -1.27 6.98
N TYR A 450 -31.82 -2.36 6.33
CA TYR A 450 -32.29 -3.71 6.60
C TYR A 450 -31.18 -4.54 7.24
N VAL A 451 -31.58 -5.46 8.12
CA VAL A 451 -30.75 -6.54 8.66
C VAL A 451 -31.30 -7.86 8.15
N LYS A 452 -30.42 -8.78 7.74
CA LYS A 452 -30.78 -10.15 7.41
C LYS A 452 -30.87 -10.96 8.70
N GLU A 453 -31.95 -11.72 8.84
CA GLU A 453 -32.18 -12.59 9.99
C GLU A 453 -32.58 -13.98 9.47
N SER A 454 -32.01 -15.04 10.06
CA SER A 454 -32.42 -16.41 9.77
C SER A 454 -33.44 -16.84 10.83
N ILE A 455 -34.68 -17.07 10.40
CA ILE A 455 -35.76 -17.55 11.26
C ILE A 455 -36.20 -18.89 10.70
N ASP A 456 -36.07 -19.96 11.50
CA ASP A 456 -36.38 -21.34 11.12
C ASP A 456 -35.71 -21.82 9.82
N GLY A 457 -34.48 -21.36 9.57
CA GLY A 457 -33.70 -21.71 8.38
C GLY A 457 -34.13 -21.00 7.09
N LYS A 458 -35.06 -20.04 7.17
CA LYS A 458 -35.41 -19.13 6.06
C LYS A 458 -34.79 -17.76 6.29
N GLU A 459 -34.09 -17.26 5.27
CA GLU A 459 -33.63 -15.87 5.27
C GLU A 459 -34.82 -14.92 5.20
N SER A 460 -34.89 -14.01 6.16
CA SER A 460 -35.82 -12.90 6.19
C SER A 460 -35.04 -11.58 6.30
N GLN A 461 -35.69 -10.48 5.95
CA GLN A 461 -35.12 -9.14 6.15
C GLN A 461 -36.03 -8.31 7.05
N ARG A 462 -35.43 -7.72 8.09
CA ARG A 462 -36.11 -6.79 9.00
C ARG A 462 -35.56 -5.38 8.84
N GLN A 463 -36.44 -4.39 8.95
CA GLN A 463 -36.07 -2.99 8.99
C GLN A 463 -35.42 -2.63 10.34
N LYS A 464 -34.31 -1.90 10.30
CA LYS A 464 -33.61 -1.40 11.49
C LYS A 464 -34.36 -0.24 12.14
N THR A 465 -34.41 -0.26 13.47
CA THR A 465 -35.16 0.68 14.32
C THR A 465 -34.22 1.63 15.05
N LEU A 466 -34.41 2.93 14.82
CA LEU A 466 -33.67 4.02 15.46
C LEU A 466 -34.59 4.74 16.47
N ALA A 467 -34.32 4.59 17.76
CA ALA A 467 -34.96 5.38 18.80
C ALA A 467 -34.25 6.73 18.94
N VAL A 468 -34.93 7.82 18.56
CA VAL A 468 -34.31 9.16 18.52
C VAL A 468 -34.71 9.95 19.75
N VAL A 469 -33.78 10.05 20.70
CA VAL A 469 -33.94 10.71 22.00
C VAL A 469 -33.75 12.21 21.86
N GLY A 470 -34.77 12.99 22.23
CA GLY A 470 -34.81 14.43 21.97
C GLY A 470 -35.30 14.77 20.57
N LEU A 471 -36.03 13.86 19.92
CA LEU A 471 -36.66 14.16 18.63
C LEU A 471 -37.71 15.28 18.80
N SER A 472 -37.52 16.38 18.07
CA SER A 472 -38.39 17.54 18.14
C SER A 472 -39.56 17.43 17.16
N GLY A 473 -40.76 17.85 17.55
CA GLY A 473 -41.89 18.02 16.64
C GLY A 473 -41.74 19.23 15.70
N ASN A 474 -40.92 20.21 16.07
CA ASN A 474 -40.63 21.38 15.22
C ASN A 474 -39.71 20.98 14.05
N GLU A 475 -40.22 21.15 12.82
CA GLU A 475 -39.55 20.78 11.57
C GLU A 475 -38.23 21.51 11.31
N ALA A 476 -38.02 22.70 11.89
CA ALA A 476 -36.79 23.46 11.75
C ALA A 476 -35.62 22.88 12.59
N ARG A 477 -35.93 22.09 13.63
CA ARG A 477 -34.89 21.57 14.53
C ARG A 477 -34.05 20.48 13.83
N PRO A 478 -32.72 20.45 14.07
CA PRO A 478 -31.85 19.44 13.48
C PRO A 478 -32.29 18.00 13.71
N SER A 479 -32.77 17.67 14.92
CA SER A 479 -33.25 16.31 15.24
C SER A 479 -34.41 15.88 14.35
N HIS A 480 -35.35 16.78 14.06
CA HIS A 480 -36.48 16.50 13.18
C HIS A 480 -36.03 16.29 11.73
N ARG A 481 -35.25 17.22 11.17
CA ARG A 481 -34.77 17.16 9.79
C ARG A 481 -33.96 15.90 9.53
N LEU A 482 -33.09 15.54 10.47
CA LEU A 482 -32.25 14.36 10.34
C LEU A 482 -33.06 13.07 10.44
N ALA A 483 -33.94 12.93 11.44
CA ALA A 483 -34.77 11.74 11.58
C ALA A 483 -35.66 11.52 10.35
N ARG A 484 -36.23 12.59 9.77
CA ARG A 484 -36.98 12.52 8.50
C ARG A 484 -36.13 11.99 7.34
N LYS A 485 -34.87 12.42 7.25
CA LYS A 485 -33.95 11.94 6.23
C LYS A 485 -33.61 10.46 6.44
N MET A 486 -33.40 10.02 7.68
CA MET A 486 -33.20 8.61 8.00
C MET A 486 -34.44 7.76 7.67
N GLN A 487 -35.65 8.25 7.94
CA GLN A 487 -36.90 7.58 7.53
C GLN A 487 -36.98 7.40 6.00
N ARG A 488 -36.59 8.42 5.22
CA ARG A 488 -36.49 8.34 3.75
C ARG A 488 -35.43 7.34 3.26
N LEU A 489 -34.36 7.15 4.03
CA LEU A 489 -33.35 6.12 3.77
C LEU A 489 -33.83 4.69 4.12
N GLY A 490 -35.08 4.56 4.58
CA GLY A 490 -35.74 3.30 4.87
C GLY A 490 -35.60 2.84 6.32
N TYR A 491 -35.18 3.67 7.27
CA TYR A 491 -35.13 3.29 8.70
C TYR A 491 -36.48 3.48 9.39
N LYS A 492 -36.80 2.62 10.36
CA LYS A 492 -37.93 2.82 11.26
C LYS A 492 -37.52 3.78 12.37
N ILE A 493 -38.19 4.92 12.49
CA ILE A 493 -37.89 5.94 13.50
C ILE A 493 -38.86 5.82 14.66
N ILE A 494 -38.35 5.75 15.89
CA ILE A 494 -39.15 5.84 17.11
C ILE A 494 -38.82 7.16 17.82
N PRO A 495 -39.75 8.13 17.84
CA PRO A 495 -39.58 9.37 18.60
C PRO A 495 -39.53 9.11 20.11
N VAL A 496 -38.50 9.60 20.79
CA VAL A 496 -38.43 9.59 22.26
C VAL A 496 -38.45 11.03 22.77
N ASN A 497 -39.63 11.46 23.20
CA ASN A 497 -39.93 12.82 23.66
C ASN A 497 -41.16 12.82 24.60
N PRO A 498 -41.00 13.13 25.89
CA PRO A 498 -42.10 13.12 26.87
C PRO A 498 -43.16 14.20 26.66
N LYS A 499 -42.92 15.16 25.77
CA LYS A 499 -43.84 16.28 25.51
C LYS A 499 -44.66 16.13 24.23
N ALA A 500 -44.51 15.01 23.51
CA ALA A 500 -45.19 14.80 22.24
C ALA A 500 -45.93 13.47 22.22
N HIS A 501 -47.04 13.40 21.47
CA HIS A 501 -47.78 12.16 21.24
C HIS A 501 -47.40 11.50 19.90
N THR A 502 -47.11 12.30 18.88
CA THR A 502 -46.79 11.82 17.53
C THR A 502 -45.77 12.76 16.87
N ILE A 503 -44.74 12.22 16.23
CA ILE A 503 -43.75 12.98 15.44
C ILE A 503 -43.40 12.16 14.19
N LEU A 504 -43.34 12.79 13.01
CA LEU A 504 -43.04 12.12 11.73
C LEU A 504 -43.99 10.96 11.38
N GLY A 505 -45.26 11.04 11.83
CA GLY A 505 -46.25 9.98 11.65
C GLY A 505 -46.09 8.79 12.61
N GLU A 506 -45.10 8.82 13.49
CA GLU A 506 -44.77 7.75 14.42
C GLU A 506 -45.18 8.12 15.85
N LYS A 507 -45.65 7.13 16.62
CA LYS A 507 -46.01 7.32 18.04
C LYS A 507 -44.76 7.69 18.85
N ALA A 508 -44.86 8.77 19.63
CA ALA A 508 -43.80 9.19 20.52
C ALA A 508 -43.91 8.53 21.90
N TYR A 509 -42.76 8.20 22.48
CA TYR A 509 -42.64 7.60 23.80
C TYR A 509 -41.92 8.54 24.77
N PRO A 510 -42.26 8.51 26.07
CA PRO A 510 -41.67 9.42 27.04
C PRO A 510 -40.21 9.11 27.36
N ASP A 511 -39.84 7.83 27.35
CA ASP A 511 -38.50 7.31 27.63
C ASP A 511 -38.25 6.03 26.83
N LEU A 512 -37.03 5.48 26.91
CA LEU A 512 -36.67 4.27 26.15
C LEU A 512 -37.41 3.02 26.65
N ARG A 513 -37.65 2.92 27.96
CA ARG A 513 -38.29 1.76 28.61
C ARG A 513 -39.73 1.57 28.20
N SER A 514 -40.39 2.66 27.81
CA SER A 514 -41.78 2.64 27.36
C SER A 514 -41.96 2.11 25.93
N ILE A 515 -40.88 1.86 25.19
CA ILE A 515 -40.93 1.38 23.81
C ILE A 515 -41.15 -0.14 23.82
N PRO A 516 -42.26 -0.64 23.24
CA PRO A 516 -42.58 -2.08 23.25
C PRO A 516 -41.80 -2.89 22.19
N ASN A 517 -41.16 -2.19 21.24
CA ASN A 517 -40.49 -2.79 20.10
C ASN A 517 -38.98 -2.88 20.34
N GLN A 518 -38.31 -3.85 19.70
CA GLN A 518 -36.86 -3.92 19.67
C GLN A 518 -36.24 -2.63 19.10
N ILE A 519 -35.17 -2.17 19.73
CA ILE A 519 -34.40 -1.00 19.33
C ILE A 519 -33.03 -1.47 18.85
N ASP A 520 -32.67 -1.12 17.61
CA ASP A 520 -31.35 -1.45 17.08
C ASP A 520 -30.32 -0.38 17.47
N VAL A 521 -30.72 0.90 17.36
CA VAL A 521 -29.86 2.06 17.63
C VAL A 521 -30.61 3.08 18.49
N VAL A 522 -30.01 3.50 19.60
CA VAL A 522 -30.45 4.67 20.37
C VAL A 522 -29.64 5.88 19.90
N GLN A 523 -30.29 6.85 19.26
CA GLN A 523 -29.67 8.08 18.79
C GLN A 523 -29.99 9.25 19.71
N VAL A 524 -28.97 9.91 20.25
CA VAL A 524 -29.12 10.95 21.28
C VAL A 524 -28.94 12.35 20.70
N PHE A 525 -29.99 13.18 20.74
CA PHE A 525 -30.00 14.62 20.40
C PHE A 525 -30.20 15.51 21.64
N ARG A 526 -29.69 15.07 22.80
CA ARG A 526 -29.76 15.80 24.06
C ARG A 526 -28.38 16.34 24.44
N SER A 527 -28.33 17.25 25.42
CA SER A 527 -27.05 17.78 25.89
C SER A 527 -26.15 16.68 26.45
N PRO A 528 -24.82 16.87 26.49
CA PRO A 528 -23.88 15.92 27.07
C PRO A 528 -24.24 15.41 28.48
N GLU A 529 -24.81 16.27 29.32
CA GLU A 529 -25.21 15.93 30.69
C GLU A 529 -26.45 15.05 30.69
N ALA A 530 -27.44 15.38 29.85
CA ALA A 530 -28.65 14.57 29.73
C ALA A 530 -28.37 13.21 29.08
N ALA A 531 -27.36 13.10 28.23
CA ALA A 531 -26.96 11.84 27.60
C ALA A 531 -26.53 10.76 28.60
N ILE A 532 -26.08 11.15 29.79
CA ILE A 532 -25.68 10.21 30.87
C ILE A 532 -26.89 9.39 31.34
N GLU A 533 -28.04 10.04 31.60
CA GLU A 533 -29.25 9.33 32.01
C GLU A 533 -29.82 8.49 30.86
N VAL A 534 -29.73 8.99 29.63
CA VAL A 534 -30.13 8.22 28.44
C VAL A 534 -29.26 6.98 28.25
N ALA A 535 -27.96 7.02 28.58
CA ALA A 535 -27.08 5.86 28.55
C ALA A 535 -27.48 4.80 29.58
N LYS A 536 -27.89 5.21 30.79
CA LYS A 536 -28.42 4.29 31.82
C LYS A 536 -29.74 3.65 31.36
N GLU A 537 -30.65 4.43 30.78
CA GLU A 537 -31.88 3.88 30.20
C GLU A 537 -31.57 2.90 29.04
N ALA A 538 -30.59 3.23 28.19
CA ALA A 538 -30.15 2.37 27.12
C ALA A 538 -29.57 1.04 27.66
N ALA A 539 -28.83 1.07 28.77
CA ALA A 539 -28.31 -0.13 29.43
C ALA A 539 -29.40 -1.11 29.90
N GLU A 540 -30.59 -0.59 30.25
CA GLU A 540 -31.73 -1.42 30.64
C GLU A 540 -32.42 -2.06 29.43
N VAL A 541 -32.63 -1.30 28.35
CA VAL A 541 -33.33 -1.78 27.14
C VAL A 541 -32.42 -2.51 26.15
N LYS A 542 -31.09 -2.42 26.34
CA LYS A 542 -30.04 -3.13 25.61
C LYS A 542 -30.15 -3.05 24.08
N PRO A 543 -30.11 -1.85 23.47
CA PRO A 543 -29.98 -1.75 22.02
C PRO A 543 -28.62 -2.30 21.57
N ARG A 544 -28.43 -2.57 20.28
CA ARG A 544 -27.09 -2.93 19.79
C ARG A 544 -26.13 -1.74 19.87
N LEU A 545 -26.57 -0.56 19.42
CA LEU A 545 -25.76 0.67 19.41
C LEU A 545 -26.36 1.78 20.27
N PHE A 546 -25.48 2.46 20.99
CA PHE A 546 -25.69 3.75 21.61
C PHE A 546 -24.95 4.85 20.83
N TRP A 547 -25.69 5.75 20.21
CA TRP A 547 -25.19 6.73 19.26
C TRP A 547 -25.36 8.16 19.78
N LEU A 548 -24.27 8.79 20.19
CA LEU A 548 -24.21 10.21 20.51
C LEU A 548 -24.02 11.00 19.20
N GLN A 549 -25.08 11.72 18.81
CA GLN A 549 -25.10 12.50 17.59
C GLN A 549 -23.99 13.56 17.56
N GLU A 550 -23.49 13.92 16.37
CA GLU A 550 -22.57 15.05 16.16
C GLU A 550 -22.99 16.29 16.97
N GLY A 551 -22.06 16.81 17.78
CA GLY A 551 -22.30 17.90 18.74
C GLY A 551 -22.70 17.45 20.15
N VAL A 552 -22.98 16.16 20.38
CA VAL A 552 -23.22 15.58 21.71
C VAL A 552 -21.97 14.86 22.17
N VAL A 553 -21.10 15.55 22.91
CA VAL A 553 -19.83 15.00 23.38
C VAL A 553 -19.89 14.66 24.88
N SER A 554 -20.06 13.39 25.24
CA SER A 554 -20.09 12.94 26.64
C SER A 554 -19.35 11.61 26.83
N GLU A 555 -18.09 11.66 27.27
CA GLU A 555 -17.28 10.47 27.57
C GLU A 555 -17.92 9.58 28.64
N LYS A 556 -18.53 10.20 29.65
CA LYS A 556 -19.22 9.46 30.72
C LYS A 556 -20.43 8.67 30.21
N ALA A 557 -21.22 9.25 29.30
CA ALA A 557 -22.34 8.53 28.70
C ALA A 557 -21.85 7.38 27.79
N ALA A 558 -20.78 7.62 27.02
CA ALA A 558 -20.13 6.59 26.22
C ALA A 558 -19.63 5.42 27.10
N GLN A 559 -18.95 5.72 28.21
CA GLN A 559 -18.44 4.69 29.13
C GLN A 559 -19.58 3.88 29.75
N ILE A 560 -20.65 4.52 30.22
CA ILE A 560 -21.81 3.81 30.79
C ILE A 560 -22.43 2.84 29.78
N ALA A 561 -22.57 3.27 28.52
CA ALA A 561 -23.11 2.41 27.46
C ALA A 561 -22.15 1.25 27.15
N ALA A 562 -20.85 1.51 27.08
CA ALA A 562 -19.85 0.49 26.84
C ALA A 562 -19.78 -0.54 27.99
N ASP A 563 -19.78 -0.10 29.25
CA ASP A 563 -19.80 -0.97 30.43
C ASP A 563 -21.06 -1.85 30.49
N ALA A 564 -22.16 -1.39 29.87
CA ALA A 564 -23.40 -2.14 29.72
C ALA A 564 -23.41 -3.11 28.53
N GLY A 565 -22.31 -3.21 27.77
CA GLY A 565 -22.19 -4.10 26.62
C GLY A 565 -22.72 -3.52 25.30
N LEU A 566 -23.00 -2.21 25.23
CA LEU A 566 -23.57 -1.56 24.04
C LEU A 566 -22.45 -1.00 23.16
N GLN A 567 -22.52 -1.22 21.85
CA GLN A 567 -21.58 -0.61 20.91
C GLN A 567 -21.77 0.91 20.89
N VAL A 568 -20.68 1.67 20.88
CA VAL A 568 -20.76 3.14 21.07
C VAL A 568 -20.26 3.88 19.86
N VAL A 569 -21.08 4.83 19.38
CA VAL A 569 -20.67 5.83 18.42
C VAL A 569 -20.79 7.20 19.05
N HIS A 570 -19.71 7.98 19.02
CA HIS A 570 -19.57 9.22 19.75
C HIS A 570 -19.19 10.38 18.83
N ASN A 571 -20.00 11.44 18.87
CA ASN A 571 -19.80 12.68 18.12
C ASN A 571 -19.80 12.47 16.59
N ARG A 572 -20.73 11.64 16.10
CA ARG A 572 -20.91 11.39 14.65
C ARG A 572 -22.35 11.59 14.24
N CYS A 573 -22.58 11.99 12.99
CA CYS A 573 -23.92 12.23 12.48
C CYS A 573 -24.42 11.02 11.69
N THR A 574 -25.51 10.37 12.12
CA THR A 574 -26.01 9.15 11.45
C THR A 574 -26.34 9.39 9.97
N TYR A 575 -26.86 10.56 9.60
CA TYR A 575 -27.16 10.83 8.19
C TYR A 575 -25.90 11.09 7.35
N LYS A 576 -24.91 11.84 7.86
CA LYS A 576 -23.63 12.06 7.14
C LYS A 576 -22.90 10.74 6.92
N GLU A 577 -22.86 9.89 7.95
CA GLU A 577 -22.24 8.57 7.86
C GLU A 577 -23.01 7.64 6.90
N ALA A 578 -24.35 7.64 6.92
CA ALA A 578 -25.14 6.87 5.96
C ALA A 578 -24.90 7.32 4.51
N GLN A 579 -24.76 8.63 4.26
CA GLN A 579 -24.41 9.15 2.93
C GLN A 579 -23.01 8.71 2.49
N ARG A 580 -22.02 8.84 3.40
CA ARG A 580 -20.63 8.40 3.17
C ARG A 580 -20.58 6.93 2.74
N LEU A 581 -21.32 6.07 3.44
CA LEU A 581 -21.28 4.62 3.23
C LEU A 581 -22.07 4.13 2.01
N ARG A 582 -23.16 4.82 1.65
CA ARG A 582 -24.03 4.41 0.53
C ARG A 582 -23.57 4.95 -0.82
N GLY A 583 -22.45 5.66 -0.88
CA GLY A 583 -21.92 6.24 -2.12
C GLY A 583 -22.83 7.28 -2.77
N THR A 584 -23.86 7.77 -2.05
CA THR A 584 -24.68 8.87 -2.52
C THR A 584 -23.91 10.16 -2.27
N ILE A 585 -23.05 10.53 -3.23
CA ILE A 585 -22.41 11.83 -3.36
C ILE A 585 -23.51 12.87 -3.67
N SER A 586 -24.43 13.09 -2.72
CA SER A 586 -25.16 14.36 -2.63
C SER A 586 -24.52 15.15 -1.48
N THR A 587 -23.23 15.39 -1.65
CA THR A 587 -22.44 16.33 -0.87
C THR A 587 -23.02 17.75 -1.04
N TYR A 588 -23.30 18.41 0.09
CA TYR A 588 -23.51 19.87 0.25
C TYR A 588 -24.75 20.56 -0.35
N ALA A 589 -25.93 19.94 -0.30
CA ALA A 589 -27.19 20.69 -0.48
C ALA A 589 -27.90 20.92 0.87
N CYS A 590 -27.45 21.93 1.61
CA CYS A 590 -28.29 22.86 2.37
C CYS A 590 -27.38 23.84 3.11
N GLU A 591 -26.94 24.87 2.39
CA GLU A 591 -27.07 26.23 2.91
C GLU A 591 -28.49 26.40 3.47
N ILE A 592 -28.58 26.83 4.73
CA ILE A 592 -29.19 28.13 5.00
C ILE A 592 -28.09 28.95 5.67
#